data_AF-A0A0P0VNS6-F1
#
_entry.id   AF-A0A0P0VNS6-F1
#
_cell.length_a   1.000
_cell.length_b   1.000
_cell.length_c   1.000
_cell.angle_alpha   90.00
_cell.angle_beta   90.00
_cell.angle_gamma   90.00
#
_symmetry.space_group_name_H-M   'P 1'
#
loop_
_entity.id
_entity.type
_entity.pdbx_description
1 polymer ?
#
loop_
_entity_poly.entity_id
_entity_poly.type
_entity_poly.pdbx_seq_one_letter_code
_entity_poly.pdbx_strand_id
1 'polypeptide(L)'
;GEWVAVVVDDWIPCESPGKPAFATSRKQNELWVSILEKAYAKLHGSYEALEGGLVQDALVDLTGGAGEEIDMRSPQAQIDLASGRLWSQLLHFKQEGFLLGAGSPSGSDAHISSSGIVQGHAYSILQVREVDGHKLVQIRNPWANEVEWNGPWSDSSQEWTERMKHKLKHVPQSKNGVFWMSWQDFQIHFRSIYVCRVYPPEMRYSVHGQWRGYSAGGCQDYDSWHQNPQYRLRVTGRDALYPVHVFITLTQGVGFSRKTNGFRNYQSSHDSSMFYIGMRILKTRGCRAAYNIYMHESVGGTDYVNSREISCELVLEPYPKGYTIVPTTIHPGEEAPFVLSVFTKAPIKLEAV
;
A
#
# COMPACT_ATOMS: atom_id res chain seq x y z
N GLY A 1 13.36 4.00 -1.07
CA GLY A 1 12.64 5.07 -0.36
C GLY A 1 13.39 6.38 -0.40
N GLU A 2 13.98 6.75 -1.54
CA GLU A 2 14.58 8.07 -1.75
C GLU A 2 13.75 8.78 -2.84
N TRP A 3 13.63 10.11 -2.72
CA TRP A 3 12.98 10.90 -3.75
C TRP A 3 13.89 11.06 -4.96
N VAL A 4 13.36 10.76 -6.15
CA VAL A 4 14.08 10.87 -7.42
C VAL A 4 13.41 11.93 -8.29
N ALA A 5 14.19 12.93 -8.70
CA ALA A 5 13.71 13.94 -9.64
C ALA A 5 13.76 13.37 -11.08
N VAL A 6 12.62 13.35 -11.76
CA VAL A 6 12.51 12.90 -13.16
C VAL A 6 12.15 14.09 -14.04
N VAL A 7 13.06 14.49 -14.92
CA VAL A 7 12.84 15.59 -15.87
C VAL A 7 12.27 15.04 -17.17
N VAL A 8 11.18 15.63 -17.66
CA VAL A 8 10.54 15.32 -18.94
C VAL A 8 10.27 16.60 -19.71
N ASP A 9 10.30 16.52 -21.03
CA ASP A 9 9.76 17.55 -21.92
C ASP A 9 8.22 17.47 -22.00
N ASP A 10 7.60 18.41 -22.69
CA ASP A 10 6.15 18.57 -22.83
C ASP A 10 5.56 17.87 -24.07
N TRP A 11 6.31 17.03 -24.78
CA TRP A 11 5.77 16.29 -25.93
C TRP A 11 4.91 15.13 -25.43
N ILE A 12 3.59 15.25 -25.53
CA ILE A 12 2.63 14.25 -25.06
C ILE A 12 2.18 13.35 -26.23
N PRO A 13 2.23 12.01 -26.07
CA PRO A 13 1.67 11.09 -27.06
C PRO A 13 0.18 11.37 -27.29
N CYS A 14 -0.22 11.52 -28.55
CA CYS A 14 -1.59 11.80 -28.94
C CYS A 14 -2.05 10.79 -29.99
N GLU A 15 -3.30 10.32 -29.88
CA GLU A 15 -3.93 9.50 -30.93
C GLU A 15 -4.18 10.33 -32.20
N SER A 16 -4.53 11.61 -32.01
CA SER A 16 -4.73 12.60 -33.05
C SER A 16 -4.45 14.00 -32.48
N PRO A 17 -4.25 15.02 -33.32
CA PRO A 17 -3.94 16.37 -32.85
C PRO A 17 -4.95 16.88 -31.80
N GLY A 18 -4.47 17.20 -30.60
CA GLY A 18 -5.30 17.66 -29.48
C GLY A 18 -6.00 16.57 -28.68
N LYS A 19 -5.75 15.28 -28.95
CA LYS A 19 -6.30 14.15 -28.22
C LYS A 19 -5.17 13.28 -27.61
N PRO A 20 -4.77 13.53 -26.35
CA PRO A 20 -3.80 12.70 -25.65
C PRO A 20 -4.19 11.22 -25.64
N ALA A 21 -3.22 10.34 -25.81
CA ALA A 21 -3.43 8.89 -25.85
C ALA A 21 -3.53 8.24 -24.46
N PHE A 22 -3.03 8.92 -23.43
CA PHE A 22 -2.98 8.40 -22.06
C PHE A 22 -3.69 9.36 -21.07
N ALA A 23 -3.33 9.31 -19.77
CA ALA A 23 -4.03 10.04 -18.73
C ALA A 23 -4.08 11.55 -19.02
N THR A 24 -5.27 12.13 -18.89
CA THR A 24 -5.54 13.53 -19.19
C THR A 24 -6.52 14.12 -18.19
N SER A 25 -6.47 15.44 -18.00
CA SER A 25 -7.49 16.15 -17.24
C SER A 25 -8.73 16.37 -18.08
N ARG A 26 -9.90 16.34 -17.44
CA ARG A 26 -11.16 16.79 -18.06
C ARG A 26 -11.17 18.29 -18.36
N LYS A 27 -10.33 19.06 -17.66
CA LYS A 27 -10.16 20.48 -17.93
C LYS A 27 -9.09 20.63 -19.00
N GLN A 28 -9.47 21.23 -20.13
CA GLN A 28 -8.62 21.34 -21.32
C GLN A 28 -7.25 22.01 -21.10
N ASN A 29 -7.12 22.84 -20.06
CA ASN A 29 -5.91 23.61 -19.77
C ASN A 29 -5.08 23.06 -18.60
N GLU A 30 -5.26 21.78 -18.24
CA GLU A 30 -4.49 21.11 -17.18
C GLU A 30 -3.66 19.94 -17.76
N LEU A 31 -2.35 20.13 -17.90
CA LEU A 31 -1.42 19.12 -18.45
C LEU A 31 -0.70 18.28 -17.38
N TRP A 32 -0.82 18.65 -16.10
CA TRP A 32 -0.02 18.05 -15.03
C TRP A 32 -0.21 16.52 -14.91
N VAL A 33 -1.41 16.01 -15.22
CA VAL A 33 -1.71 14.57 -15.19
C VAL A 33 -0.88 13.84 -16.25
N SER A 34 -0.89 14.33 -17.49
CA SER A 34 -0.15 13.73 -18.60
C SER A 34 1.37 13.84 -18.39
N ILE A 35 1.84 14.96 -17.83
CA ILE A 35 3.26 15.14 -17.48
C ILE A 35 3.67 14.20 -16.36
N LEU A 36 2.84 14.04 -15.32
CA LEU A 36 3.12 13.14 -14.20
C LEU A 36 3.20 11.68 -14.67
N GLU A 37 2.23 11.23 -15.46
CA GLU A 37 2.24 9.89 -16.02
C GLU A 37 3.44 9.67 -16.95
N LYS A 38 3.81 10.67 -17.77
CA LYS A 38 5.02 10.60 -18.60
C LYS A 38 6.30 10.45 -17.78
N ALA A 39 6.43 11.21 -16.69
CA ALA A 39 7.57 11.11 -15.79
C ALA A 39 7.63 9.73 -15.13
N TYR A 40 6.48 9.19 -14.74
CA TYR A 40 6.36 7.85 -14.17
C TYR A 40 6.70 6.77 -15.21
N ALA A 41 6.16 6.85 -16.42
CA ALA A 41 6.51 5.98 -17.54
C ALA A 41 8.02 6.01 -17.85
N LYS A 42 8.64 7.19 -17.82
CA LYS A 42 10.10 7.33 -18.02
C LYS A 42 10.90 6.64 -16.90
N LEU A 43 10.43 6.72 -15.65
CA LEU A 43 11.07 6.06 -14.51
C LEU A 43 11.02 4.53 -14.65
N HIS A 44 9.90 4.00 -15.16
CA HIS A 44 9.66 2.57 -15.40
C HIS A 44 10.12 2.08 -16.79
N GLY A 45 10.60 2.97 -17.65
CA GLY A 45 11.21 2.68 -18.94
C GLY A 45 10.31 2.92 -20.17
N SER A 46 9.00 2.77 -20.05
CA SER A 46 8.02 3.08 -21.12
C SER A 46 6.61 3.25 -20.55
N TYR A 47 5.66 3.71 -21.38
CA TYR A 47 4.23 3.72 -21.03
C TYR A 47 3.67 2.31 -20.90
N GLU A 48 4.11 1.39 -21.77
CA GLU A 48 3.72 -0.02 -21.73
C GLU A 48 4.14 -0.69 -20.40
N ALA A 49 5.28 -0.29 -19.82
CA ALA A 49 5.73 -0.79 -18.53
C ALA A 49 4.80 -0.45 -17.35
N LEU A 50 3.86 0.48 -17.53
CA LEU A 50 2.85 0.84 -16.53
C LEU A 50 1.61 -0.06 -16.57
N GLU A 51 1.43 -0.85 -17.63
CA GLU A 51 0.28 -1.74 -17.78
C GLU A 51 0.31 -2.85 -16.72
N GLY A 52 -0.83 -3.09 -16.07
CA GLY A 52 -0.94 -4.08 -14.99
C GLY A 52 -0.22 -3.70 -13.68
N GLY A 53 0.15 -2.43 -13.50
CA GLY A 53 0.77 -1.96 -12.26
C GLY A 53 -0.13 -2.12 -11.02
N LEU A 54 0.50 -2.28 -9.85
CA LEU A 54 -0.21 -2.37 -8.56
C LEU A 54 -0.45 -0.99 -7.97
N VAL A 55 -1.68 -0.73 -7.53
CA VAL A 55 -2.11 0.59 -7.02
C VAL A 55 -1.35 0.97 -5.76
N GLN A 56 -1.18 0.02 -4.84
CA GLN A 56 -0.42 0.21 -3.61
C GLN A 56 1.03 0.64 -3.88
N ASP A 57 1.63 0.11 -4.95
CA ASP A 57 2.99 0.42 -5.32
C ASP A 57 3.12 1.83 -5.89
N ALA A 58 2.22 2.20 -6.80
CA ALA A 58 2.16 3.56 -7.34
C ALA A 58 1.93 4.60 -6.24
N LEU A 59 1.09 4.29 -5.24
CA LEU A 59 0.86 5.18 -4.10
C LEU A 59 2.13 5.37 -3.25
N VAL A 60 2.90 4.30 -3.01
CA VAL A 60 4.20 4.41 -2.32
C VAL A 60 5.17 5.27 -3.13
N ASP A 61 5.26 5.08 -4.44
CA ASP A 61 6.21 5.79 -5.29
C ASP A 61 5.91 7.29 -5.37
N LEU A 62 4.63 7.65 -5.34
CA LEU A 62 4.16 9.04 -5.42
C LEU A 62 4.13 9.77 -4.08
N THR A 63 4.11 9.05 -2.95
CA THR A 63 3.94 9.67 -1.62
C THR A 63 5.07 9.40 -0.63
N GLY A 64 5.87 8.36 -0.87
CA GLY A 64 6.82 7.83 0.11
C GLY A 64 6.17 7.18 1.33
N GLY A 65 4.84 6.97 1.32
CA GLY A 65 4.10 6.27 2.36
C GLY A 65 4.36 4.75 2.34
N ALA A 66 3.48 4.00 3.00
CA ALA A 66 3.50 2.55 3.00
C ALA A 66 2.20 1.98 2.40
N GLY A 67 2.34 1.09 1.44
CA GLY A 67 1.23 0.58 0.62
C GLY A 67 0.80 -0.81 1.05
N GLU A 68 -0.51 -1.04 1.12
CA GLU A 68 -1.11 -2.32 1.47
C GLU A 68 -2.31 -2.61 0.55
N GLU A 69 -2.45 -3.86 0.13
CA GLU A 69 -3.67 -4.38 -0.49
C GLU A 69 -4.35 -5.35 0.48
N ILE A 70 -5.58 -5.02 0.86
CA ILE A 70 -6.45 -5.92 1.62
C ILE A 70 -7.30 -6.66 0.59
N ASP A 71 -6.93 -7.91 0.34
CA ASP A 71 -7.77 -8.79 -0.45
C ASP A 71 -9.00 -9.23 0.35
N MET A 72 -10.19 -8.73 -0.01
CA MET A 72 -11.40 -8.93 0.80
C MET A 72 -11.86 -10.38 0.83
N ARG A 73 -11.46 -11.27 -0.09
CA ARG A 73 -11.79 -12.73 0.01
C ARG A 73 -10.69 -13.56 0.68
N SER A 74 -9.60 -12.94 1.14
CA SER A 74 -8.64 -13.66 1.97
C SER A 74 -9.32 -14.17 3.26
N PRO A 75 -8.89 -15.31 3.83
CA PRO A 75 -9.50 -15.85 5.04
C PRO A 75 -9.53 -14.84 6.19
N GLN A 76 -8.43 -14.10 6.40
CA GLN A 76 -8.34 -13.09 7.44
C GLN A 76 -9.32 -11.93 7.19
N ALA A 77 -9.39 -11.39 5.97
CA ALA A 77 -10.33 -10.31 5.66
C ALA A 77 -11.80 -10.75 5.81
N GLN A 78 -12.12 -12.01 5.51
CA GLN A 78 -13.47 -12.55 5.74
C GLN A 78 -13.84 -12.62 7.23
N ILE A 79 -12.90 -12.97 8.09
CA ILE A 79 -13.08 -12.91 9.56
C ILE A 79 -13.27 -11.46 10.03
N ASP A 80 -12.48 -10.54 9.49
CA ASP A 80 -12.56 -9.11 9.84
C ASP A 80 -13.82 -8.43 9.31
N LEU A 81 -14.34 -8.87 8.16
CA LEU A 81 -15.64 -8.49 7.63
C LEU A 81 -16.78 -8.97 8.55
N ALA A 82 -16.78 -10.26 8.89
CA ALA A 82 -17.83 -10.87 9.72
C ALA A 82 -17.88 -10.27 11.14
N SER A 83 -16.73 -9.92 11.71
CA SER A 83 -16.64 -9.26 13.01
C SER A 83 -16.90 -7.74 12.97
N GLY A 84 -17.02 -7.15 11.78
CA GLY A 84 -17.13 -5.70 11.58
C GLY A 84 -15.83 -4.92 11.80
N ARG A 85 -14.71 -5.61 12.08
CA ARG A 85 -13.38 -5.02 12.28
C ARG A 85 -12.91 -4.28 11.03
N LEU A 86 -13.13 -4.84 9.84
CA LEU A 86 -12.67 -4.21 8.59
C LEU A 86 -13.33 -2.85 8.35
N TRP A 87 -14.61 -2.71 8.71
CA TRP A 87 -15.29 -1.42 8.64
C TRP A 87 -14.69 -0.39 9.61
N SER A 88 -14.42 -0.80 10.85
CA SER A 88 -13.76 0.05 11.85
C SER A 88 -12.37 0.48 11.42
N GLN A 89 -11.60 -0.42 10.79
CA GLN A 89 -10.29 -0.10 10.21
C GLN A 89 -10.43 0.93 9.08
N LEU A 90 -11.38 0.75 8.17
CA LEU A 90 -11.59 1.67 7.06
C LEU A 90 -11.99 3.08 7.54
N LEU A 91 -12.83 3.17 8.58
CA LEU A 91 -13.13 4.43 9.26
C LEU A 91 -11.88 5.07 9.86
N HIS A 92 -11.07 4.27 10.56
CA HIS A 92 -9.82 4.74 11.18
C HIS A 92 -8.83 5.26 10.12
N PHE A 93 -8.59 4.51 9.04
CA PHE A 93 -7.72 4.94 7.95
C PHE A 93 -8.18 6.27 7.35
N LYS A 94 -9.49 6.44 7.17
CA LYS A 94 -10.03 7.70 6.67
C LYS A 94 -9.86 8.85 7.66
N GLN A 95 -9.96 8.60 8.96
CA GLN A 95 -9.74 9.59 10.02
C GLN A 95 -8.28 10.02 10.11
N GLU A 96 -7.33 9.10 9.97
CA GLU A 96 -5.89 9.41 9.93
C GLU A 96 -5.48 10.13 8.63
N GLY A 97 -6.37 10.22 7.64
CA GLY A 97 -6.11 10.90 6.38
C GLY A 97 -5.31 10.07 5.37
N PHE A 98 -5.26 8.75 5.56
CA PHE A 98 -4.60 7.85 4.62
C PHE A 98 -5.33 7.81 3.27
N LEU A 99 -4.57 7.50 2.23
CA LEU A 99 -5.11 7.38 0.87
C LEU A 99 -5.77 6.01 0.74
N LEU A 100 -6.97 5.98 0.19
CA LEU A 100 -7.78 4.79 0.05
C LEU A 100 -8.21 4.58 -1.40
N GLY A 101 -8.11 3.35 -1.86
CA GLY A 101 -8.57 2.90 -3.17
C GLY A 101 -9.34 1.59 -3.06
N ALA A 102 -9.96 1.19 -4.17
CA ALA A 102 -10.65 -0.08 -4.30
C ALA A 102 -10.35 -0.71 -5.65
N GLY A 103 -10.23 -2.03 -5.70
CA GLY A 103 -10.11 -2.81 -6.92
C GLY A 103 -11.40 -3.58 -7.18
N SER A 104 -11.98 -3.43 -8.36
CA SER A 104 -13.05 -4.32 -8.81
C SER A 104 -12.51 -5.74 -9.04
N PRO A 105 -13.35 -6.80 -9.07
CA PRO A 105 -12.95 -8.13 -9.48
C PRO A 105 -12.18 -8.15 -10.81
N SER A 106 -11.32 -9.15 -10.97
CA SER A 106 -10.56 -9.37 -12.20
C SER A 106 -11.50 -9.48 -13.40
N GLY A 107 -11.10 -8.84 -14.50
CA GLY A 107 -11.87 -8.78 -15.73
C GLY A 107 -11.20 -7.84 -16.71
N SER A 108 -11.87 -7.59 -17.84
CA SER A 108 -11.46 -6.53 -18.76
C SER A 108 -12.15 -5.22 -18.39
N ASP A 109 -11.42 -4.14 -18.57
CA ASP A 109 -11.86 -2.76 -18.42
C ASP A 109 -12.94 -2.35 -19.47
N ALA A 110 -13.13 -3.16 -20.51
CA ALA A 110 -14.26 -3.10 -21.43
C ALA A 110 -15.54 -3.75 -20.87
N HIS A 111 -15.44 -4.52 -19.78
CA HIS A 111 -16.57 -5.21 -19.16
C HIS A 111 -17.12 -4.41 -17.98
N ILE A 112 -18.36 -3.96 -18.14
CA ILE A 112 -19.11 -3.20 -17.14
C ILE A 112 -20.19 -4.13 -16.59
N SER A 113 -20.26 -4.28 -15.28
CA SER A 113 -21.32 -5.05 -14.64
C SER A 113 -22.70 -4.44 -14.91
N SER A 114 -23.76 -5.23 -14.76
CA SER A 114 -25.14 -4.71 -14.81
C SER A 114 -25.40 -3.59 -13.79
N SER A 115 -24.60 -3.54 -12.72
CA SER A 115 -24.65 -2.52 -11.68
C SER A 115 -23.79 -1.27 -11.95
N GLY A 116 -23.13 -1.18 -13.12
CA GLY A 116 -22.35 -0.01 -13.52
C GLY A 116 -20.91 0.02 -13.00
N ILE A 117 -20.37 -1.12 -12.54
CA ILE A 117 -18.99 -1.24 -12.08
C ILE A 117 -18.13 -1.85 -13.19
N VAL A 118 -17.18 -1.06 -13.70
CA VAL A 118 -16.09 -1.52 -14.58
C VAL A 118 -15.25 -2.56 -13.85
N GLN A 119 -15.00 -3.71 -14.48
CA GLN A 119 -14.16 -4.80 -13.95
C GLN A 119 -12.69 -4.60 -14.30
N GLY A 120 -11.78 -5.27 -13.57
CA GLY A 120 -10.33 -5.11 -13.76
C GLY A 120 -9.81 -3.68 -13.53
N HIS A 121 -10.57 -2.85 -12.79
CA HIS A 121 -10.35 -1.41 -12.69
C HIS A 121 -10.13 -0.93 -11.25
N ALA A 122 -9.33 0.13 -11.13
CA ALA A 122 -9.03 0.79 -9.87
C ALA A 122 -9.94 2.01 -9.66
N TYR A 123 -10.47 2.14 -8.44
CA TYR A 123 -11.31 3.25 -7.99
C TYR A 123 -10.68 3.93 -6.78
N SER A 124 -11.01 5.20 -6.56
CA SER A 124 -10.62 5.91 -5.33
C SER A 124 -11.74 5.86 -4.30
N ILE A 125 -11.42 5.58 -3.03
CA ILE A 125 -12.36 5.73 -1.92
C ILE A 125 -12.18 7.15 -1.36
N LEU A 126 -13.16 8.00 -1.61
CA LEU A 126 -13.12 9.41 -1.21
C LEU A 126 -13.61 9.64 0.21
N GLN A 127 -14.66 8.93 0.63
CA GLN A 127 -15.22 9.04 1.96
C GLN A 127 -15.70 7.70 2.49
N VAL A 128 -15.68 7.58 3.82
CA VAL A 128 -16.18 6.44 4.58
C VAL A 128 -16.98 7.03 5.72
N ARG A 129 -18.29 6.75 5.78
CA ARG A 129 -19.21 7.41 6.70
C ARG A 129 -20.15 6.39 7.32
N GLU A 130 -20.35 6.54 8.62
CA GLU A 130 -21.45 5.90 9.34
C GLU A 130 -22.43 6.98 9.81
N VAL A 131 -23.66 6.94 9.31
CA VAL A 131 -24.66 7.98 9.57
C VAL A 131 -26.06 7.39 9.59
N ASP A 132 -26.82 7.71 10.63
CA ASP A 132 -28.21 7.25 10.80
C ASP A 132 -28.38 5.72 10.63
N GLY A 133 -27.39 4.95 11.11
CA GLY A 133 -27.37 3.48 10.99
C GLY A 133 -26.87 2.94 9.65
N HIS A 134 -26.56 3.81 8.68
CA HIS A 134 -26.03 3.42 7.38
C HIS A 134 -24.51 3.52 7.33
N LYS A 135 -23.87 2.46 6.83
CA LYS A 135 -22.44 2.40 6.52
C LYS A 135 -22.26 2.63 5.03
N LEU A 136 -21.71 3.78 4.65
CA LEU A 136 -21.65 4.25 3.28
C LEU A 136 -20.22 4.61 2.88
N VAL A 137 -19.87 4.27 1.64
CA VAL A 137 -18.60 4.65 1.02
C VAL A 137 -18.87 5.52 -0.20
N GLN A 138 -18.08 6.58 -0.35
CA GLN A 138 -18.07 7.42 -1.54
C GLN A 138 -16.89 7.00 -2.40
N ILE A 139 -17.16 6.61 -3.63
CA ILE A 139 -16.18 6.04 -4.55
C ILE A 139 -16.10 6.92 -5.79
N ARG A 140 -14.92 6.97 -6.40
CA ARG A 140 -14.69 7.65 -7.67
C ARG A 140 -14.13 6.70 -8.71
N ASN A 141 -14.78 6.61 -9.86
CA ASN A 141 -14.21 6.08 -11.09
C ASN A 141 -13.25 7.13 -11.71
N PRO A 142 -11.94 6.84 -11.84
CA PRO A 142 -10.96 7.79 -12.38
C PRO A 142 -11.24 8.22 -13.82
N TRP A 143 -11.80 7.32 -14.65
CA TRP A 143 -12.17 7.65 -16.03
C TRP A 143 -13.32 8.64 -16.10
N ALA A 144 -14.15 8.65 -15.05
CA ALA A 144 -15.33 9.48 -14.97
C ALA A 144 -16.10 9.43 -16.30
N ASN A 145 -16.31 8.25 -16.87
CA ASN A 145 -17.24 8.12 -17.99
C ASN A 145 -18.67 8.25 -17.45
N GLU A 146 -19.68 8.24 -18.33
CA GLU A 146 -21.09 8.28 -17.91
C GLU A 146 -21.56 7.00 -17.20
N VAL A 147 -20.64 6.09 -16.86
CA VAL A 147 -20.93 4.79 -16.27
C VAL A 147 -20.63 4.87 -14.78
N GLU A 148 -21.70 4.98 -14.01
CA GLU A 148 -21.68 5.05 -12.56
C GLU A 148 -22.56 3.95 -11.96
N TRP A 149 -22.36 3.70 -10.67
CA TRP A 149 -23.20 2.82 -9.88
C TRP A 149 -24.67 3.20 -10.01
N ASN A 150 -25.53 2.22 -10.32
CA ASN A 150 -26.96 2.42 -10.55
C ASN A 150 -27.87 1.76 -9.50
N GLY A 151 -27.30 1.24 -8.41
CA GLY A 151 -28.03 0.60 -7.31
C GLY A 151 -28.37 1.56 -6.15
N PRO A 152 -28.65 1.03 -4.95
CA PRO A 152 -28.90 1.82 -3.75
C PRO A 152 -27.82 2.87 -3.46
N TRP A 153 -28.23 4.09 -3.12
CA TRP A 153 -27.38 5.27 -2.91
C TRP A 153 -26.68 5.85 -4.16
N SER A 154 -27.00 5.35 -5.36
CA SER A 154 -26.68 6.06 -6.62
C SER A 154 -27.29 7.46 -6.67
N ASP A 155 -26.87 8.30 -7.60
CA ASP A 155 -27.35 9.69 -7.69
C ASP A 155 -28.88 9.81 -7.91
N SER A 156 -29.50 8.80 -8.53
CA SER A 156 -30.95 8.72 -8.78
C SER A 156 -31.72 7.84 -7.78
N SER A 157 -31.04 7.31 -6.76
CA SER A 157 -31.60 6.40 -5.76
C SER A 157 -32.66 7.07 -4.88
N GLN A 158 -33.72 6.34 -4.55
CA GLN A 158 -34.83 6.81 -3.70
C GLN A 158 -34.45 6.88 -2.21
N GLU A 159 -33.36 6.23 -1.83
CA GLU A 159 -32.79 6.18 -0.49
C GLU A 159 -32.30 7.56 -0.02
N TRP A 160 -32.06 8.48 -0.96
CA TRP A 160 -31.69 9.86 -0.67
C TRP A 160 -32.84 10.70 -0.11
N THR A 161 -32.87 10.85 1.20
CA THR A 161 -33.67 11.89 1.89
C THR A 161 -32.91 13.21 1.97
N GLU A 162 -33.62 14.34 2.07
CA GLU A 162 -33.00 15.67 2.25
C GLU A 162 -32.05 15.72 3.47
N ARG A 163 -32.41 15.02 4.55
CA ARG A 163 -31.55 14.86 5.73
C ARG A 163 -30.22 14.18 5.38
N MET A 164 -30.26 13.07 4.63
CA MET A 164 -29.06 12.33 4.24
C MET A 164 -28.20 13.14 3.26
N LYS A 165 -28.83 13.81 2.28
CA LYS A 165 -28.13 14.69 1.35
C LYS A 165 -27.35 15.78 2.07
N HIS A 166 -27.97 16.43 3.06
CA HIS A 166 -27.30 17.45 3.88
C HIS A 166 -26.15 16.87 4.71
N LYS A 167 -26.36 15.74 5.39
CA LYS A 167 -25.32 15.12 6.25
C LYS A 167 -24.10 14.65 5.46
N LEU A 168 -24.32 14.09 4.28
CA LEU A 168 -23.25 13.58 3.41
C LEU A 168 -22.72 14.61 2.42
N LYS A 169 -23.29 15.83 2.42
CA LYS A 169 -23.01 16.89 1.44
C LYS A 169 -23.10 16.36 0.01
N HIS A 170 -24.09 15.52 -0.25
CA HIS A 170 -24.30 14.91 -1.55
C HIS A 170 -24.77 15.98 -2.55
N VAL A 171 -24.13 16.02 -3.71
CA VAL A 171 -24.50 16.88 -4.83
C VAL A 171 -24.99 15.96 -5.95
N PRO A 172 -26.30 15.93 -6.24
CA PRO A 172 -26.85 15.05 -7.27
C PRO A 172 -26.29 15.36 -8.67
N GLN A 173 -26.20 14.32 -9.50
CA GLN A 173 -25.94 14.40 -10.96
C GLN A 173 -24.59 15.00 -11.33
N SER A 174 -23.59 14.85 -10.46
CA SER A 174 -22.24 15.18 -10.86
C SER A 174 -21.74 14.07 -11.77
N LYS A 175 -21.80 14.25 -13.10
CA LYS A 175 -21.16 13.36 -14.10
C LYS A 175 -19.63 13.40 -13.97
N ASN A 176 -19.10 13.07 -12.80
CA ASN A 176 -17.70 13.17 -12.41
C ASN A 176 -17.14 11.82 -11.96
N GLY A 177 -17.93 10.74 -12.12
CA GLY A 177 -17.56 9.39 -11.73
C GLY A 177 -17.66 9.16 -10.22
N VAL A 178 -18.24 10.09 -9.45
CA VAL A 178 -18.33 9.99 -7.99
C VAL A 178 -19.74 9.54 -7.59
N PHE A 179 -19.83 8.42 -6.90
CA PHE A 179 -21.09 7.88 -6.40
C PHE A 179 -20.94 7.39 -4.96
N TRP A 180 -22.07 7.26 -4.27
CA TRP A 180 -22.15 6.58 -2.98
C TRP A 180 -22.68 5.16 -3.17
N MET A 181 -22.29 4.27 -2.27
CA MET A 181 -22.90 2.95 -2.14
C MET A 181 -22.86 2.47 -0.70
N SER A 182 -23.68 1.46 -0.38
CA SER A 182 -23.62 0.83 0.92
C SER A 182 -22.36 -0.01 1.08
N TRP A 183 -21.89 -0.17 2.33
CA TRP A 183 -20.79 -1.07 2.64
C TRP A 183 -21.10 -2.53 2.27
N GLN A 184 -22.38 -2.92 2.27
CA GLN A 184 -22.81 -4.26 1.86
C GLN A 184 -22.63 -4.43 0.35
N ASP A 185 -23.07 -3.46 -0.45
CA ASP A 185 -22.88 -3.48 -1.90
C ASP A 185 -21.39 -3.43 -2.27
N PHE A 186 -20.59 -2.66 -1.53
CA PHE A 186 -19.14 -2.62 -1.73
C PHE A 186 -18.51 -4.02 -1.60
N GLN A 187 -18.87 -4.79 -0.57
CA GLN A 187 -18.37 -6.16 -0.37
C GLN A 187 -18.78 -7.13 -1.47
N ILE A 188 -19.93 -6.88 -2.12
CA ILE A 188 -20.42 -7.69 -3.23
C ILE A 188 -19.64 -7.36 -4.51
N HIS A 189 -19.46 -6.07 -4.79
CA HIS A 189 -19.00 -5.58 -6.09
C HIS A 189 -17.50 -5.31 -6.19
N PHE A 190 -16.78 -5.21 -5.07
CA PHE A 190 -15.33 -4.99 -5.06
C PHE A 190 -14.58 -6.22 -4.53
N ARG A 191 -13.30 -6.32 -4.90
CA ARG A 191 -12.39 -7.41 -4.55
C ARG A 191 -11.36 -6.97 -3.53
N SER A 192 -10.76 -5.80 -3.75
CA SER A 192 -9.60 -5.33 -2.99
C SER A 192 -9.83 -3.94 -2.43
N ILE A 193 -9.22 -3.64 -1.28
CA ILE A 193 -9.07 -2.29 -0.75
C ILE A 193 -7.57 -1.96 -0.76
N TYR A 194 -7.21 -0.83 -1.35
CA TYR A 194 -5.85 -0.31 -1.34
C TYR A 194 -5.74 0.76 -0.26
N VAL A 195 -4.69 0.68 0.56
CA VAL A 195 -4.40 1.66 1.60
C VAL A 195 -2.98 2.14 1.41
N CYS A 196 -2.77 3.46 1.40
CA CYS A 196 -1.44 4.04 1.53
C CYS A 196 -1.38 4.93 2.77
N ARG A 197 -0.61 4.45 3.75
CA ARG A 197 -0.38 5.13 5.02
C ARG A 197 0.73 6.14 4.84
N VAL A 198 0.36 7.41 4.73
CA VAL A 198 1.32 8.51 4.61
C VAL A 198 1.57 9.07 6.01
N TYR A 199 2.78 8.84 6.51
CA TYR A 199 3.22 9.36 7.81
C TYR A 199 4.10 10.60 7.62
N PRO A 200 4.07 11.54 8.58
CA PRO A 200 5.07 12.61 8.64
C PRO A 200 6.50 12.06 8.61
N PRO A 201 7.45 12.72 7.92
CA PRO A 201 8.83 12.23 7.80
C PRO A 201 9.52 11.94 9.15
N GLU A 202 9.19 12.70 10.19
CA GLU A 202 9.71 12.55 11.56
C GLU A 202 9.29 11.25 12.25
N MET A 203 8.22 10.61 11.77
CA MET A 203 7.75 9.32 12.30
C MET A 203 8.46 8.13 11.64
N ARG A 204 9.23 8.35 10.57
CA ARG A 204 9.86 7.30 9.76
C ARG A 204 11.32 7.10 10.16
N TYR A 205 11.66 5.87 10.50
CA TYR A 205 13.02 5.43 10.77
C TYR A 205 13.37 4.31 9.79
N SER A 206 14.33 4.55 8.89
CA SER A 206 14.68 3.59 7.85
C SER A 206 16.15 3.18 7.93
N VAL A 207 16.41 1.91 7.64
CA VAL A 207 17.76 1.37 7.45
C VAL A 207 17.83 0.63 6.13
N HIS A 208 18.97 0.77 5.46
CA HIS A 208 19.27 0.06 4.22
C HIS A 208 20.05 -1.21 4.56
N GLY A 209 19.66 -2.32 3.94
CA GLY A 209 20.29 -3.61 4.12
C GLY A 209 20.37 -4.37 2.81
N GLN A 210 21.02 -5.53 2.87
CA GLN A 210 21.09 -6.46 1.74
C GLN A 210 21.22 -7.88 2.28
N TRP A 211 20.57 -8.83 1.62
CA TRP A 211 20.92 -10.24 1.69
C TRP A 211 22.03 -10.48 0.67
N ARG A 212 23.22 -10.86 1.14
CA ARG A 212 24.38 -11.08 0.24
C ARG A 212 25.39 -12.04 0.82
N GLY A 213 25.85 -13.00 0.02
CA GLY A 213 26.79 -14.04 0.42
C GLY A 213 26.34 -14.73 1.70
N TYR A 214 27.19 -14.67 2.73
CA TYR A 214 26.90 -15.28 4.04
C TYR A 214 25.64 -14.72 4.73
N SER A 215 25.18 -13.52 4.37
CA SER A 215 24.00 -12.89 4.99
C SER A 215 22.68 -13.21 4.28
N ALA A 216 22.71 -13.98 3.19
CA ALA A 216 21.52 -14.49 2.52
C ALA A 216 21.11 -15.83 3.16
N GLY A 217 20.62 -15.76 4.41
CA GLY A 217 20.46 -16.92 5.28
C GLY A 217 19.16 -17.71 5.11
N GLY A 218 18.17 -17.19 4.37
CA GLY A 218 16.85 -17.80 4.20
C GLY A 218 15.96 -17.72 5.43
N CYS A 219 14.80 -18.38 5.41
CA CYS A 219 13.81 -18.39 6.49
C CYS A 219 14.22 -19.28 7.69
N GLN A 220 13.39 -19.31 8.73
CA GLN A 220 13.65 -20.01 10.01
C GLN A 220 13.80 -21.52 9.87
N ASP A 221 13.42 -22.09 8.72
CA ASP A 221 13.54 -23.51 8.42
C ASP A 221 14.98 -23.93 8.08
N TYR A 222 15.90 -22.96 7.96
CA TYR A 222 17.30 -23.19 7.58
C TYR A 222 18.29 -22.82 8.69
N ASP A 223 19.34 -23.62 8.87
CA ASP A 223 20.41 -23.39 9.85
C ASP A 223 21.18 -22.09 9.64
N SER A 224 21.11 -21.50 8.44
CA SER A 224 21.73 -20.22 8.08
C SER A 224 20.89 -19.00 8.48
N TRP A 225 19.67 -19.17 9.01
CA TRP A 225 18.73 -18.09 9.29
C TRP A 225 19.31 -16.97 10.16
N HIS A 226 20.08 -17.31 11.19
CA HIS A 226 20.73 -16.35 12.10
C HIS A 226 21.81 -15.50 11.43
N GLN A 227 22.25 -15.87 10.23
CA GLN A 227 23.23 -15.13 9.43
C GLN A 227 22.60 -13.94 8.71
N ASN A 228 21.27 -13.91 8.56
CA ASN A 228 20.57 -12.75 8.00
C ASN A 228 20.93 -11.45 8.74
N PRO A 229 20.83 -10.29 8.08
CA PRO A 229 20.93 -9.01 8.75
C PRO A 229 19.92 -8.92 9.91
N GLN A 230 20.31 -8.33 11.03
CA GLN A 230 19.44 -8.15 12.19
C GLN A 230 19.52 -6.71 12.67
N TYR A 231 18.38 -6.17 13.10
CA TYR A 231 18.26 -4.78 13.50
C TYR A 231 17.60 -4.66 14.87
N ARG A 232 18.25 -3.94 15.79
CA ARG A 232 17.70 -3.63 17.10
C ARG A 232 16.74 -2.45 16.97
N LEU A 233 15.50 -2.66 17.40
CA LEU A 233 14.48 -1.64 17.57
C LEU A 233 14.30 -1.32 19.05
N ARG A 234 14.63 -0.10 19.47
CA ARG A 234 14.51 0.34 20.87
C ARG A 234 13.76 1.66 20.97
N VAL A 235 12.65 1.66 21.72
CA VAL A 235 11.96 2.90 22.12
C VAL A 235 12.82 3.67 23.10
N THR A 236 12.87 4.99 22.95
CA THR A 236 13.68 5.89 23.77
C THR A 236 12.83 6.95 24.46
N GLY A 237 13.44 7.69 25.39
CA GLY A 237 12.74 8.75 26.12
C GLY A 237 11.68 8.21 27.07
N ARG A 238 10.66 9.03 27.33
CA ARG A 238 9.57 8.72 28.27
C ARG A 238 8.63 7.64 27.73
N ASP A 239 8.49 7.54 26.41
CA ASP A 239 7.62 6.57 25.75
C ASP A 239 8.09 5.13 25.93
N ALA A 240 9.37 4.91 26.28
CA ALA A 240 9.91 3.59 26.58
C ALA A 240 9.24 2.90 27.79
N LEU A 241 8.44 3.64 28.58
CA LEU A 241 7.69 3.13 29.73
C LEU A 241 6.26 2.69 29.39
N TYR A 242 5.79 2.93 28.16
CA TYR A 242 4.43 2.64 27.75
C TYR A 242 4.39 1.76 26.50
N PRO A 243 3.28 1.04 26.26
CA PRO A 243 3.08 0.33 25.00
C PRO A 243 3.11 1.31 23.81
N VAL A 244 3.90 0.98 22.79
CA VAL A 244 4.09 1.83 21.60
C VAL A 244 3.60 1.12 20.36
N HIS A 245 2.70 1.79 19.64
CA HIS A 245 2.25 1.34 18.33
C HIS A 245 3.36 1.54 17.28
N VAL A 246 3.66 0.49 16.52
CA VAL A 246 4.61 0.53 15.40
C VAL A 246 4.01 -0.12 14.16
N PHE A 247 4.30 0.48 13.02
CA PHE A 247 4.03 -0.07 11.70
C PHE A 247 5.37 -0.29 11.00
N ILE A 248 5.67 -1.52 10.61
CA ILE A 248 6.98 -1.91 10.08
C ILE A 248 6.80 -2.36 8.63
N THR A 249 7.70 -1.95 7.75
CA THR A 249 7.74 -2.31 6.33
C THR A 249 9.09 -2.88 5.95
N LEU A 250 9.09 -3.91 5.11
CA LEU A 250 10.28 -4.43 4.44
C LEU A 250 10.05 -4.36 2.93
N THR A 251 10.89 -3.59 2.24
CA THR A 251 10.79 -3.32 0.80
C THR A 251 12.01 -3.92 0.08
N GLN A 252 11.79 -4.75 -0.94
CA GLN A 252 12.83 -5.27 -1.84
C GLN A 252 12.78 -4.59 -3.22
N GLY A 253 13.62 -5.02 -4.16
CA GLY A 253 13.65 -4.46 -5.52
C GLY A 253 14.21 -3.02 -5.57
N VAL A 254 14.96 -2.62 -4.54
CA VAL A 254 15.54 -1.28 -4.45
C VAL A 254 16.93 -1.24 -5.10
N GLY A 255 17.10 -0.50 -6.19
CA GLY A 255 18.42 -0.38 -6.83
C GLY A 255 19.40 0.47 -6.01
N PHE A 256 20.54 -0.09 -5.58
CA PHE A 256 21.64 0.67 -4.95
C PHE A 256 22.71 1.19 -5.93
N SER A 257 22.52 1.01 -7.25
CA SER A 257 23.52 1.41 -8.24
C SER A 257 23.30 2.83 -8.76
N ARG A 258 24.23 3.73 -8.39
CA ARG A 258 24.43 5.05 -9.04
C ARG A 258 25.14 4.98 -10.40
N LYS A 259 25.51 3.79 -10.90
CA LYS A 259 26.47 3.64 -12.02
C LYS A 259 25.87 3.23 -13.36
N THR A 260 24.58 2.99 -13.46
CA THR A 260 23.92 2.78 -14.75
C THR A 260 23.08 4.01 -15.08
N ASN A 261 23.57 4.83 -16.01
CA ASN A 261 22.86 5.98 -16.61
C ASN A 261 21.64 5.53 -17.46
N GLY A 262 20.84 4.61 -16.95
CA GLY A 262 19.63 4.13 -17.61
C GLY A 262 18.59 3.76 -16.57
N PHE A 263 17.37 4.24 -16.76
CA PHE A 263 16.15 3.96 -15.98
C PHE A 263 15.70 2.48 -16.06
N ARG A 264 16.63 1.52 -16.24
CA ARG A 264 16.36 0.09 -16.50
C ARG A 264 16.10 -0.74 -15.24
N ASN A 265 16.22 -0.17 -14.05
CA ASN A 265 16.24 -0.94 -12.80
C ASN A 265 15.02 -0.69 -11.90
N TYR A 266 13.99 0.03 -12.37
CA TYR A 266 12.73 0.14 -11.63
C TYR A 266 11.80 -0.97 -12.13
N GLN A 267 11.70 -2.05 -11.36
CA GLN A 267 10.99 -3.26 -11.74
C GLN A 267 9.55 -3.18 -11.25
N SER A 268 8.59 -3.42 -12.14
CA SER A 268 7.20 -3.65 -11.73
C SER A 268 7.12 -4.96 -10.95
N SER A 269 6.12 -5.07 -10.07
CA SER A 269 5.83 -6.24 -9.23
C SER A 269 5.54 -7.54 -10.00
N HIS A 270 5.34 -7.46 -11.32
CA HIS A 270 5.13 -8.61 -12.19
C HIS A 270 6.41 -9.22 -12.78
N ASP A 271 7.59 -8.63 -12.51
CA ASP A 271 8.85 -9.21 -12.96
C ASP A 271 9.25 -10.41 -12.09
N SER A 272 9.58 -11.52 -12.75
CA SER A 272 9.94 -12.85 -12.22
C SER A 272 11.19 -12.90 -11.30
N SER A 273 11.72 -11.74 -10.90
CA SER A 273 12.98 -11.58 -10.17
C SER A 273 12.80 -11.18 -8.69
N MET A 274 11.57 -10.97 -8.21
CA MET A 274 11.30 -10.72 -6.79
C MET A 274 11.30 -12.01 -5.97
N PHE A 275 11.82 -11.93 -4.74
CA PHE A 275 11.86 -13.06 -3.81
C PHE A 275 10.62 -13.09 -2.93
N TYR A 276 10.30 -14.26 -2.36
CA TYR A 276 9.36 -14.31 -1.25
C TYR A 276 10.06 -13.77 -0.02
N ILE A 277 9.62 -12.61 0.48
CA ILE A 277 10.25 -11.93 1.62
C ILE A 277 9.37 -12.03 2.87
N GLY A 278 10.01 -12.03 4.03
CA GLY A 278 9.39 -12.09 5.34
C GLY A 278 10.19 -11.34 6.40
N MET A 279 9.57 -11.07 7.53
CA MET A 279 10.29 -10.58 8.71
C MET A 279 9.76 -11.19 10.02
N ARG A 280 10.63 -11.20 11.03
CA ARG A 280 10.31 -11.63 12.40
C ARG A 280 10.75 -10.56 13.39
N ILE A 281 9.92 -10.31 14.41
CA ILE A 281 10.20 -9.38 15.50
C ILE A 281 10.34 -10.20 16.78
N LEU A 282 11.47 -10.04 17.46
CA LEU A 282 11.91 -10.95 18.52
C LEU A 282 12.25 -10.23 19.82
N LYS A 283 11.99 -10.88 20.96
CA LYS A 283 12.37 -10.47 22.32
C LYS A 283 13.75 -11.00 22.71
N THR A 284 14.79 -10.68 21.93
CA THR A 284 16.18 -11.12 22.22
C THR A 284 16.98 -10.12 23.03
N ARG A 285 16.32 -9.24 23.81
CA ARG A 285 16.97 -8.14 24.55
C ARG A 285 17.86 -7.27 23.65
N GLY A 286 17.49 -7.09 22.38
CA GLY A 286 18.25 -6.34 21.39
C GLY A 286 19.60 -6.97 21.01
N CYS A 287 19.79 -8.26 21.31
CA CYS A 287 20.94 -9.05 20.88
C CYS A 287 20.64 -9.80 19.58
N ARG A 288 21.71 -10.23 18.92
CA ARG A 288 21.62 -11.08 17.72
C ARG A 288 20.96 -12.41 18.10
N ALA A 289 19.89 -12.75 17.41
CA ALA A 289 19.26 -14.06 17.51
C ALA A 289 20.22 -15.14 16.98
N ALA A 290 20.39 -16.21 17.76
CA ALA A 290 21.29 -17.33 17.45
C ALA A 290 20.54 -18.49 16.78
N TYR A 291 21.20 -19.66 16.70
CA TYR A 291 20.79 -20.87 15.97
C TYR A 291 19.45 -21.52 16.38
N ASN A 292 18.76 -21.03 17.41
CA ASN A 292 17.44 -21.52 17.81
C ASN A 292 16.65 -20.38 18.46
N ILE A 293 15.58 -19.94 17.80
CA ILE A 293 14.59 -19.06 18.42
C ILE A 293 13.48 -19.95 18.96
N TYR A 294 13.18 -19.78 20.23
CA TYR A 294 11.99 -20.42 20.77
C TYR A 294 10.75 -19.62 20.35
N MET A 295 9.66 -20.32 20.03
CA MET A 295 8.41 -19.69 19.56
C MET A 295 7.92 -18.52 20.46
N HIS A 296 8.19 -18.57 21.77
CA HIS A 296 7.83 -17.52 22.73
C HIS A 296 8.64 -16.21 22.61
N GLU A 297 9.76 -16.24 21.89
CA GLU A 297 10.58 -15.06 21.63
C GLU A 297 10.05 -14.25 20.45
N SER A 298 9.25 -14.85 19.55
CA SER A 298 8.59 -14.15 18.45
C SER A 298 7.36 -13.40 18.96
N VAL A 299 7.32 -12.08 18.72
CA VAL A 299 6.18 -11.22 19.10
C VAL A 299 5.40 -10.71 17.90
N GLY A 300 5.90 -10.94 16.69
CA GLY A 300 5.26 -10.51 15.46
C GLY A 300 6.12 -10.82 14.25
N GLY A 301 5.57 -10.54 13.08
CA GLY A 301 6.21 -10.80 11.80
C GLY A 301 5.20 -10.77 10.67
N THR A 302 5.61 -11.30 9.53
CA THR A 302 4.76 -11.42 8.33
C THR A 302 4.79 -12.85 7.82
N ASP A 303 3.79 -13.23 7.03
CA ASP A 303 3.95 -14.38 6.15
C ASP A 303 4.98 -14.07 5.05
N TYR A 304 5.48 -15.11 4.38
CA TYR A 304 6.35 -14.94 3.22
C TYR A 304 5.49 -14.75 1.99
N VAL A 305 5.63 -13.60 1.34
CA VAL A 305 4.89 -13.26 0.13
C VAL A 305 5.83 -12.73 -0.94
N ASN A 306 5.52 -13.05 -2.20
CA ASN A 306 6.21 -12.48 -3.34
C ASN A 306 5.61 -11.11 -3.64
N SER A 307 6.13 -10.09 -2.97
CA SER A 307 5.67 -8.70 -3.08
C SER A 307 6.87 -7.76 -2.97
N ARG A 308 6.77 -6.59 -3.60
CA ARG A 308 7.77 -5.52 -3.47
C ARG A 308 7.91 -5.03 -2.04
N GLU A 309 6.79 -4.94 -1.32
CA GLU A 309 6.72 -4.49 0.07
C GLU A 309 5.82 -5.42 0.88
N ILE A 310 6.25 -5.70 2.11
CA ILE A 310 5.46 -6.38 3.13
C ILE A 310 5.42 -5.53 4.39
N SER A 311 4.32 -5.64 5.15
CA SER A 311 4.15 -4.84 6.37
C SER A 311 3.57 -5.65 7.53
N CYS A 312 3.89 -5.22 8.75
CA CYS A 312 3.19 -5.67 9.94
C CYS A 312 2.93 -4.51 10.90
N GLU A 313 1.84 -4.62 11.64
CA GLU A 313 1.37 -3.64 12.61
C GLU A 313 1.27 -4.31 13.98
N LEU A 314 1.89 -3.71 15.01
CA LEU A 314 1.89 -4.27 16.35
C LEU A 314 2.08 -3.20 17.42
N VAL A 315 1.66 -3.53 18.64
CA VAL A 315 1.95 -2.75 19.85
C VAL A 315 3.12 -3.40 20.57
N LEU A 316 4.22 -2.66 20.69
CA LEU A 316 5.39 -3.09 21.43
C LEU A 316 5.24 -2.75 22.91
N GLU A 317 5.28 -3.78 23.74
CA GLU A 317 5.37 -3.61 25.19
C GLU A 317 6.71 -2.97 25.61
N PRO A 318 6.76 -2.27 26.76
CA PRO A 318 8.00 -1.74 27.31
C PRO A 318 9.10 -2.81 27.43
N TYR A 319 10.16 -2.66 26.64
CA TYR A 319 11.27 -3.60 26.64
C TYR A 319 12.60 -2.85 26.56
N PRO A 320 13.22 -2.51 27.72
CA PRO A 320 14.31 -1.52 27.79
C PRO A 320 15.54 -1.83 26.92
N LYS A 321 15.80 -3.11 26.66
CA LYS A 321 16.93 -3.54 25.82
C LYS A 321 16.60 -3.58 24.32
N GLY A 322 15.33 -3.40 23.95
CA GLY A 322 14.85 -3.39 22.58
C GLY A 322 14.52 -4.78 22.02
N TYR A 323 13.79 -4.77 20.93
CA TYR A 323 13.43 -5.92 20.11
C TYR A 323 14.47 -6.09 19.00
N THR A 324 14.50 -7.28 18.39
CA THR A 324 15.31 -7.54 17.20
C THR A 324 14.42 -7.88 16.03
N ILE A 325 14.61 -7.18 14.91
CA ILE A 325 13.93 -7.41 13.64
C ILE A 325 14.89 -8.17 12.74
N VAL A 326 14.43 -9.28 12.17
CA VAL A 326 15.20 -10.09 11.23
C VAL A 326 14.45 -10.16 9.90
N PRO A 327 14.82 -9.35 8.90
CA PRO A 327 14.33 -9.46 7.54
C PRO A 327 15.00 -10.63 6.82
N THR A 328 14.21 -11.43 6.11
CA THR A 328 14.67 -12.65 5.44
C THR A 328 13.98 -12.82 4.09
N THR A 329 14.67 -13.47 3.16
CA THR A 329 14.02 -14.15 2.04
C THR A 329 13.57 -15.55 2.49
N ILE A 330 12.77 -16.24 1.67
CA ILE A 330 12.34 -17.61 1.98
C ILE A 330 13.50 -18.60 1.87
N HIS A 331 14.31 -18.52 0.79
CA HIS A 331 15.38 -19.47 0.53
C HIS A 331 16.77 -18.85 0.77
N PRO A 332 17.74 -19.62 1.27
CA PRO A 332 19.13 -19.17 1.37
C PRO A 332 19.74 -18.87 0.00
N GLY A 333 20.72 -17.97 -0.04
CA GLY A 333 21.44 -17.59 -1.26
C GLY A 333 20.69 -16.61 -2.18
N GLU A 334 19.46 -16.24 -1.86
CA GLU A 334 18.72 -15.18 -2.55
C GLU A 334 19.32 -13.81 -2.19
N GLU A 335 20.06 -13.23 -3.13
CA GLU A 335 20.75 -11.97 -2.92
C GLU A 335 19.94 -10.79 -3.43
N ALA A 336 19.49 -9.91 -2.52
CA ALA A 336 18.84 -8.67 -2.89
C ALA A 336 19.09 -7.55 -1.88
N PRO A 337 19.12 -6.30 -2.37
CA PRO A 337 19.02 -5.11 -1.53
C PRO A 337 17.60 -4.93 -0.95
N PHE A 338 17.51 -4.36 0.25
CA PHE A 338 16.23 -4.03 0.89
C PHE A 338 16.27 -2.74 1.71
N VAL A 339 15.09 -2.20 2.01
CA VAL A 339 14.87 -1.14 3.00
C VAL A 339 13.93 -1.64 4.08
N LEU A 340 14.34 -1.52 5.33
CA LEU A 340 13.49 -1.75 6.50
C LEU A 340 13.08 -0.39 7.07
N SER A 341 11.78 -0.10 7.15
CA SER A 341 11.28 1.14 7.75
C SER A 341 10.32 0.87 8.90
N VAL A 342 10.48 1.61 10.00
CA VAL A 342 9.58 1.61 11.15
C VAL A 342 8.92 2.98 11.24
N PHE A 343 7.59 2.98 11.31
CA PHE A 343 6.75 4.16 11.45
C PHE A 343 6.11 4.19 12.83
N THR A 344 6.37 5.24 13.60
CA THR A 344 5.80 5.39 14.95
C THR A 344 5.86 6.85 15.42
N LYS A 345 4.95 7.21 16.34
CA LYS A 345 4.94 8.54 16.99
C LYS A 345 6.02 8.65 18.07
N ALA A 346 6.46 7.53 18.64
CA ALA A 346 7.45 7.50 19.70
C ALA A 346 8.89 7.61 19.13
N PRO A 347 9.81 8.28 19.83
CA PRO A 347 11.20 8.34 19.40
C PRO A 347 11.87 6.97 19.59
N ILE A 348 12.43 6.41 18.52
CA ILE A 348 13.09 5.11 18.53
C ILE A 348 14.55 5.21 18.06
N LYS A 349 15.32 4.16 18.38
CA LYS A 349 16.58 3.84 17.71
C LYS A 349 16.42 2.54 16.92
N LEU A 350 16.83 2.57 15.67
CA LEU A 350 16.89 1.43 14.76
C LEU A 350 18.31 1.29 14.24
N GLU A 351 19.00 0.21 14.60
CA GLU A 351 20.43 0.03 14.32
C GLU A 351 20.78 -1.45 14.07
N ALA A 352 21.81 -1.73 13.28
CA ALA A 352 22.26 -3.10 13.02
C ALA A 352 22.86 -3.75 14.28
N VAL A 353 22.73 -5.09 14.39
CA VAL A 353 23.20 -5.90 15.54
C VAL A 353 24.34 -6.84 15.19
#